data_AF-A0A7X5WMS7-F1
#
_entry.id   AF-A0A7X5WMS7-F1
#
_cell.length_a   1.000
_cell.length_b   1.000
_cell.length_c   1.000
_cell.angle_alpha   90.00
_cell.angle_beta   90.00
_cell.angle_gamma   90.00
#
_symmetry.space_group_name_H-M   'P 1'
#
loop_
_entity.id
_entity.type
_entity.pdbx_description
1 polymer ?
#
loop_
_entity_poly.entity_id
_entity_poly.type
_entity_poly.pdbx_seq_one_letter_code
_entity_poly.pdbx_strand_id
1 'polypeptide(L)' 'LDAAERPTGPDPTPYPARLRHALDDDLDAPGARAVLLELADAILAGGDDPRAPSVLRELGALCGVALDRPAAPVE' A
#
# COMPACT_ATOMS: atom_id res chain seq x y z
N LEU A 1 -3.71 13.67 4.00
CA LEU A 1 -4.66 12.63 4.44
C LEU A 1 -3.92 11.32 4.34
N ASP A 2 -3.91 10.54 5.41
CA ASP A 2 -3.19 9.28 5.43
C ASP A 2 -4.10 8.16 4.90
N ALA A 3 -3.67 7.46 3.85
CA ALA A 3 -4.48 6.44 3.19
C ALA A 3 -4.72 5.24 4.11
N ALA A 4 -3.74 4.87 4.93
CA ALA A 4 -3.86 3.75 5.87
C ALA A 4 -4.94 4.01 6.94
N GLU A 5 -5.16 5.27 7.30
CA GLU A 5 -6.14 5.68 8.33
C GLU A 5 -7.57 5.86 7.80
N ARG A 6 -7.81 5.60 6.51
CA ARG A 6 -9.15 5.65 5.94
C ARG A 6 -9.97 4.43 6.41
N PRO A 7 -11.30 4.56 6.55
CA PRO A 7 -12.15 3.43 6.97
C PRO A 7 -12.38 2.41 5.84
N THR A 8 -12.32 2.85 4.59
CA THR A 8 -12.61 2.04 3.39
C THR A 8 -11.79 2.54 2.20
N GLY A 9 -11.77 1.75 1.12
CA GLY A 9 -11.18 2.12 -0.16
C GLY A 9 -11.67 1.21 -1.30
N PRO A 10 -10.92 1.11 -2.40
CA PRO A 10 -11.27 0.25 -3.54
C PRO A 10 -11.09 -1.23 -3.19
N ASP A 11 -11.54 -2.14 -4.07
CA ASP A 11 -11.20 -3.56 -3.96
C ASP A 11 -9.66 -3.75 -4.00
N PRO A 12 -9.03 -4.27 -2.94
CA PRO A 12 -7.58 -4.39 -2.88
C PRO A 12 -7.06 -5.67 -3.54
N THR A 13 -7.93 -6.58 -3.99
CA THR A 13 -7.57 -7.89 -4.56
C THR A 13 -6.48 -7.88 -5.64
N PRO A 14 -6.40 -6.90 -6.58
CA PRO A 14 -5.37 -6.93 -7.63
C PRO A 14 -3.96 -6.52 -7.17
N TYR A 15 -3.83 -5.80 -6.05
CA TYR A 15 -2.56 -5.19 -5.63
C TYR A 15 -1.52 -6.19 -5.09
N PRO A 16 -1.87 -7.20 -4.27
CA PRO A 16 -0.90 -8.18 -3.77
C PRO A 16 -0.16 -8.95 -4.88
N ALA A 17 -0.87 -9.37 -5.93
CA ALA A 17 -0.26 -10.08 -7.06
C ALA A 17 0.72 -9.19 -7.83
N ARG A 18 0.37 -7.90 -8.02
CA ARG A 18 1.25 -6.92 -8.68
C ARG A 18 2.48 -6.59 -7.86
N LEU A 19 2.34 -6.43 -6.54
CA LEU A 19 3.47 -6.24 -5.64
C LEU A 19 4.39 -7.46 -5.66
N ARG A 20 3.82 -8.67 -5.56
CA ARG A 20 4.57 -9.92 -5.62
C ARG A 20 5.37 -10.01 -6.92
N HIS A 21 4.75 -9.70 -8.05
CA HIS A 21 5.41 -9.69 -9.35
C HIS A 21 6.61 -8.74 -9.39
N ALA A 22 6.47 -7.51 -8.88
CA ALA A 22 7.59 -6.57 -8.80
C ALA A 22 8.71 -7.07 -7.87
N LEU A 23 8.36 -7.68 -6.74
CA LEU A 23 9.37 -8.26 -5.84
C LEU A 23 10.08 -9.48 -6.45
N ASP A 24 9.36 -10.29 -7.23
CA ASP A 24 9.93 -11.45 -7.93
C ASP A 24 10.79 -11.03 -9.15
N ASP A 25 10.54 -9.84 -9.74
CA ASP A 25 11.31 -9.26 -10.85
C ASP A 25 12.56 -8.52 -10.33
N ASP A 26 13.55 -9.29 -9.88
CA ASP A 26 14.84 -8.79 -9.37
C ASP A 26 14.71 -7.71 -8.27
N LEU A 27 13.72 -7.88 -7.39
CA LEU A 27 13.40 -6.90 -6.35
C LEU A 27 13.20 -5.48 -6.94
N ASP A 28 12.35 -5.35 -7.97
CA ASP A 28 11.95 -4.06 -8.55
C ASP A 28 11.26 -3.17 -7.51
N ALA A 29 12.07 -2.50 -6.70
CA ALA A 29 11.64 -1.58 -5.67
C ALA A 29 10.87 -0.38 -6.25
N PRO A 30 11.27 0.23 -7.39
CA PRO A 30 10.43 1.21 -8.08
C PRO A 30 9.03 0.70 -8.42
N GLY A 31 8.90 -0.50 -8.98
CA GLY A 31 7.61 -1.11 -9.29
C GLY A 31 6.78 -1.42 -8.05
N ALA A 32 7.41 -2.01 -7.03
CA ALA A 32 6.74 -2.28 -5.76
C ALA A 32 6.22 -1.00 -5.10
N ARG A 33 7.03 0.06 -5.09
CA ARG A 33 6.63 1.39 -4.60
C ARG A 33 5.48 1.97 -5.42
N ALA A 34 5.49 1.82 -6.74
CA ALA A 34 4.41 2.31 -7.59
C ALA A 34 3.08 1.63 -7.26
N VAL A 35 3.08 0.32 -7.01
CA VAL A 35 1.87 -0.43 -6.59
C VAL A 35 1.34 0.10 -5.26
N LEU A 36 2.21 0.35 -4.28
CA LEU A 36 1.81 0.89 -2.97
C LEU A 36 1.20 2.29 -3.09
N LEU A 37 1.81 3.17 -3.89
CA LEU A 37 1.30 4.52 -4.13
C LEU A 37 -0.04 4.50 -4.87
N GLU A 38 -0.18 3.64 -5.88
CA GLU A 38 -1.43 3.50 -6.62
C GLU A 38 -2.58 3.05 -5.70
N LEU A 39 -2.34 2.10 -4.79
CA LEU A 39 -3.32 1.69 -3.80
C LEU A 39 -3.66 2.83 -2.83
N ALA A 40 -2.64 3.54 -2.33
CA ALA A 40 -2.84 4.66 -1.42
C ALA A 40 -3.68 5.78 -2.06
N ASP A 41 -3.36 6.17 -3.28
CA ASP A 41 -4.12 7.18 -4.04
C ASP A 41 -5.56 6.72 -4.29
N ALA A 42 -5.76 5.44 -4.63
CA ALA A 42 -7.09 4.90 -4.85
C ALA A 42 -7.93 4.87 -3.55
N ILE A 43 -7.32 4.54 -2.40
CA ILE A 43 -7.98 4.64 -1.08
C ILE A 43 -8.36 6.09 -0.76
N LEU A 44 -7.50 7.06 -1.10
CA LEU A 44 -7.79 8.49 -0.91
C LEU A 44 -8.91 8.98 -1.85
N ALA A 45 -9.02 8.42 -3.05
CA ALA A 45 -10.09 8.68 -4.00
C ALA A 45 -11.44 8.09 -3.53
N GLY A 46 -11.43 7.01 -2.74
CA GLY A 46 -12.59 6.44 -2.06
C GLY A 46 -12.92 5.00 -2.48
N GLY A 47 -14.10 4.55 -2.04
CA GLY A 47 -14.59 3.17 -2.20
C GLY A 47 -15.15 2.64 -0.88
N ASP A 48 -15.77 1.46 -0.94
CA ASP A 48 -16.56 0.90 0.16
C ASP A 48 -15.96 -0.39 0.75
N ASP A 49 -14.79 -0.83 0.27
CA ASP A 49 -14.15 -2.03 0.78
C ASP A 49 -13.36 -1.72 2.05
N PRO A 50 -13.74 -2.28 3.22
CA PRO A 50 -13.05 -2.02 4.48
C PRO A 50 -11.69 -2.71 4.58
N ARG A 51 -11.35 -3.61 3.65
CA ARG A 51 -10.07 -4.34 3.63
C ARG A 51 -8.95 -3.52 2.99
N ALA A 52 -9.28 -2.50 2.19
CA ALA A 52 -8.28 -1.75 1.43
C ALA A 52 -7.16 -1.15 2.31
N PRO A 53 -7.46 -0.49 3.44
CA PRO A 53 -6.44 0.11 4.30
C PRO A 53 -5.60 -0.93 5.04
N SER A 54 -6.16 -2.10 5.40
CA SER A 54 -5.37 -3.17 6.03
C SER A 54 -4.41 -3.80 5.02
N VAL A 55 -4.88 -4.06 3.80
CA VAL A 55 -4.04 -4.59 2.73
C VAL A 55 -2.90 -3.64 2.40
N LEU A 56 -3.14 -2.32 2.36
CA LEU A 56 -2.05 -1.34 2.18
C LEU A 56 -0.97 -1.48 3.25
N ARG A 57 -1.35 -1.64 4.54
CA ARG A 57 -0.40 -1.85 5.64
C ARG A 57 0.38 -3.17 5.48
N GLU A 58 -0.31 -4.25 5.16
CA GLU A 58 0.30 -5.57 4.95
C GLU A 58 1.32 -5.54 3.80
N LEU A 59 0.97 -4.92 2.68
CA LEU A 59 1.85 -4.75 1.53
C LEU A 59 3.05 -3.84 1.85
N GLY A 60 2.82 -2.75 2.59
CA GLY A 60 3.91 -1.89 3.09
C GLY A 60 4.90 -2.66 3.96
N ALA A 61 4.40 -3.51 4.87
CA ALA A 61 5.24 -4.31 5.75
C ALA A 61 6.13 -5.31 5.01
N LEU A 62 5.66 -5.89 3.89
CA LEU A 62 6.48 -6.74 3.01
C LEU A 62 7.67 -5.98 2.42
N CYS A 63 7.53 -4.67 2.21
CA CYS A 63 8.60 -3.80 1.75
C CYS A 63 9.40 -3.14 2.89
N GLY A 64 9.16 -3.55 4.15
CA GLY A 64 9.83 -2.98 5.33
C GLY A 64 9.31 -1.61 5.76
N VAL A 65 8.13 -1.19 5.28
CA VAL A 65 7.49 0.09 5.60
C VAL A 65 6.35 -0.12 6.59
N ALA A 66 6.51 0.37 7.82
CA ALA A 66 5.45 0.37 8.82
C ALA A 66 4.53 1.58 8.61
N LEU A 67 3.30 1.34 8.16
CA LEU A 67 2.28 2.38 7.92
C LEU A 67 1.30 2.57 9.09
N ASP A 68 1.50 1.83 10.19
CA ASP A 68 0.77 2.00 11.47
C ASP A 68 1.41 3.07 12.38
N ARG A 69 2.58 3.57 11.99
CA ARG A 69 3.35 4.53 12.77
C ARG A 69 3.66 5.77 11.95
N PRO A 70 3.65 6.96 12.58
CA PRO A 70 4.12 8.16 11.91
C PRO A 70 5.56 7.98 11.46
N ALA A 71 5.90 8.52 10.30
CA ALA A 71 7.27 8.54 9.82
C ALA A 71 8.18 9.13 10.90
N ALA A 72 9.31 8.47 11.15
CA ALA A 72 10.34 9.04 12.00
C ALA A 72 10.80 10.39 11.41
N PRO A 73 11.15 11.39 12.24
CA PRO A 73 11.76 12.62 11.75
C PRO A 73 12.98 12.28 10.89
N VAL A 74 13.08 12.92 9.72
CA VAL A 74 14.30 12.90 8.92
C VAL A 74 15.26 13.91 9.52
N GLU A 75 16.40 13.43 10.01
CA GLU A 75 17.51 14.26 10.53
C GLU A 75 18.34 14.86 9.39
#